data_AF-A0A839IZ60-F1
#
_entry.id   AF-A0A839IZ60-F1
#
_cell.length_a   1.000
_cell.length_b   1.000
_cell.length_c   1.000
_cell.angle_alpha   90.00
_cell.angle_beta   90.00
_cell.angle_gamma   90.00
#
_symmetry.space_group_name_H-M   'P 1'
#
loop_
_entity.id
_entity.type
_entity.pdbx_description
1 polymer ?
#
loop_
_entity_poly.entity_id
_entity_poly.type
_entity_poly.pdbx_seq_one_letter_code
_entity_poly.pdbx_strand_id
1 'polypeptide(L)'
;FRLYKKEKWATFILHISFIFILLGAFITRYIGYEGMMAIREGATENQFLSQKTYVTGRIFGDFKINGVSQMRTIEEEVDFSPRLNNSLKIETDYGGQDVTIELEKFIEGAEEDIIPDENGESYLKLVEAGTNGPHNHFLKVGQVANI
;
A
#
# COMPACT_ATOMS: atom_id res chain seq x y z
N PHE A 1 -16.94 47.04 -10.19
CA PHE A 1 -16.10 47.42 -9.03
C PHE A 1 -14.64 47.53 -9.47
N ARG A 2 -14.09 48.75 -9.68
CA ARG A 2 -12.69 48.95 -10.07
C ARG A 2 -11.82 49.00 -8.79
N LEU A 3 -11.33 47.84 -8.34
CA LEU A 3 -10.54 47.66 -7.10
C LEU A 3 -9.07 48.10 -7.23
N TYR A 4 -8.59 48.41 -8.44
CA TYR A 4 -7.23 48.91 -8.70
C TYR A 4 -7.02 50.39 -8.33
N LYS A 5 -8.06 51.10 -7.84
CA LYS A 5 -7.94 52.49 -7.39
C LYS A 5 -7.22 52.56 -6.05
N LYS A 6 -6.33 53.54 -5.86
CA LYS A 6 -5.55 53.75 -4.62
C LYS A 6 -6.43 53.83 -3.36
N GLU A 7 -7.66 54.33 -3.49
CA GLU A 7 -8.66 54.42 -2.42
C GLU A 7 -9.07 53.05 -1.83
N LYS A 8 -8.93 51.95 -2.59
CA LYS A 8 -9.42 50.61 -2.22
C LYS A 8 -8.30 49.58 -2.04
N TRP A 9 -7.07 50.04 -1.89
CA TRP A 9 -5.88 49.17 -1.74
C TRP A 9 -5.98 48.22 -0.55
N ALA A 10 -6.50 48.67 0.59
CA ALA A 10 -6.70 47.82 1.76
C ALA A 10 -7.62 46.62 1.46
N THR A 11 -8.74 46.87 0.79
CA THR A 11 -9.69 45.80 0.41
C THR A 11 -9.10 44.88 -0.66
N PHE A 12 -8.34 45.42 -1.62
CA PHE A 12 -7.69 44.62 -2.66
C PHE A 12 -6.63 43.67 -2.08
N ILE A 13 -5.78 44.18 -1.18
CA ILE A 13 -4.75 43.39 -0.48
C ILE A 13 -5.41 42.28 0.36
N LEU A 14 -6.52 42.58 1.04
CA LEU A 14 -7.27 41.58 1.81
C LEU A 14 -7.77 40.41 0.95
N HIS A 15 -8.25 40.66 -0.28
CA HIS A 15 -8.70 39.57 -1.15
C HIS A 15 -7.52 38.76 -1.70
N ILE A 16 -6.42 39.44 -2.02
CA ILE A 16 -5.19 38.78 -2.47
C ILE A 16 -4.60 37.91 -1.36
N SER A 17 -4.63 38.35 -0.10
CA SER A 17 -4.13 37.52 1.00
C SER A 17 -4.93 36.22 1.13
N PHE A 18 -6.25 36.23 0.95
CA PHE A 18 -7.04 35.00 0.91
C PHE A 18 -6.63 34.07 -0.23
N ILE A 19 -6.32 34.61 -1.41
CA ILE A 19 -5.82 33.80 -2.54
C ILE A 19 -4.48 33.14 -2.17
N PHE A 20 -3.55 33.88 -1.58
CA PHE A 20 -2.26 33.31 -1.15
C PHE A 20 -2.40 32.29 -0.02
N ILE A 21 -3.28 32.52 0.95
CA ILE A 21 -3.56 31.58 2.04
C ILE A 21 -4.16 30.28 1.48
N LEU A 22 -5.17 30.38 0.60
CA LEU A 22 -5.79 29.23 -0.03
C LEU A 22 -4.82 28.47 -0.92
N LEU A 23 -3.98 29.18 -1.69
CA LEU A 23 -2.95 28.57 -2.52
C LEU A 23 -1.93 27.82 -1.67
N GLY A 24 -1.47 28.43 -0.57
CA GLY A 24 -0.56 27.79 0.38
C GLY A 24 -1.15 26.51 0.98
N ALA A 25 -2.41 26.59 1.45
CA ALA A 25 -3.13 25.43 1.99
C ALA A 25 -3.37 24.33 0.94
N PHE A 26 -3.62 24.71 -0.32
CA PHE A 26 -3.77 23.77 -1.42
C PHE A 26 -2.47 23.00 -1.68
N ILE A 27 -1.34 23.72 -1.77
CA ILE A 27 -0.03 23.11 -2.00
C ILE A 27 0.31 22.13 -0.88
N THR A 28 0.18 22.52 0.40
CA THR A 28 0.52 21.64 1.53
C THR A 28 -0.40 20.43 1.63
N ARG A 29 -1.64 20.53 1.14
CA ARG A 29 -2.61 19.42 1.18
C ARG A 29 -2.43 18.39 0.07
N TYR A 30 -2.06 18.82 -1.14
CA TYR A 30 -2.05 17.91 -2.31
C TYR A 30 -0.65 17.53 -2.79
N ILE A 31 0.39 18.28 -2.41
CA ILE A 31 1.78 18.06 -2.84
C ILE A 31 2.65 17.60 -1.65
N GLY A 32 2.13 17.69 -0.42
CA GLY A 32 2.82 17.19 0.77
C GLY A 32 2.85 15.66 0.83
N TYR A 33 3.93 15.13 1.42
CA TYR A 33 4.03 13.71 1.78
C TYR A 33 3.82 13.58 3.29
N GLU A 34 2.97 12.63 3.68
CA GLU A 34 2.64 12.34 5.07
C GLU A 34 3.21 10.98 5.47
N GLY A 35 3.55 10.81 6.74
CA GLY A 35 4.06 9.55 7.24
C GLY A 35 4.42 9.56 8.71
N MET A 36 4.90 8.42 9.19
CA MET A 36 5.25 8.19 10.58
C MET A 36 6.77 8.07 10.72
N MET A 37 7.32 8.79 11.69
CA MET A 37 8.72 8.72 12.07
C MET A 37 8.81 8.25 13.51
N ALA A 38 9.32 7.04 13.74
CA ALA A 38 9.51 6.50 15.08
C ALA A 38 10.87 6.95 15.61
N ILE A 39 10.89 8.02 16.42
CA ILE A 39 12.11 8.51 17.07
C ILE A 39 12.16 7.98 18.50
N ARG A 40 13.25 7.28 18.85
CA ARG A 40 13.53 6.87 20.24
C ARG A 40 14.19 8.01 21.02
N GLU A 41 14.05 8.00 22.34
CA GLU A 41 14.66 9.03 23.20
C GLU A 41 16.19 9.13 22.95
N GLY A 42 16.66 10.35 22.69
CA GLY A 42 18.07 10.63 22.41
C GLY A 42 18.56 10.25 21.00
N ALA A 43 17.72 9.70 20.14
CA ALA A 43 18.06 9.36 18.76
C ALA A 43 17.64 10.46 17.77
N THR A 44 18.32 10.49 16.62
CA THR A 44 17.94 11.30 15.46
C THR A 44 17.66 10.34 14.30
N GLU A 45 16.53 10.53 13.63
CA GLU A 45 16.11 9.74 12.47
C GLU A 45 15.96 10.69 11.27
N ASN A 46 16.37 10.24 10.09
CA ASN A 46 16.28 11.02 8.85
C ASN A 46 15.38 10.36 7.79
N GLN A 47 14.75 9.24 8.13
CA GLN A 47 13.79 8.54 7.29
C GLN A 47 12.45 8.41 8.00
N PHE A 48 11.37 8.46 7.23
CA PHE A 48 10.02 8.24 7.76
C PHE A 48 9.30 7.22 6.88
N LEU A 49 8.39 6.45 7.48
CA LEU A 49 7.54 5.51 6.77
C LEU A 49 6.33 6.27 6.22
N SER A 50 6.05 6.17 4.93
CA SER A 50 4.84 6.77 4.35
C SER A 50 3.59 6.23 5.04
N GLN A 51 2.58 7.08 5.24
CA GLN A 51 1.28 6.66 5.78
C GLN A 51 0.47 5.86 4.73
N LYS A 52 0.78 6.06 3.45
CA LYS A 52 0.09 5.40 2.33
C LYS A 52 0.52 3.94 2.23
N THR A 53 -0.42 3.08 1.86
CA THR A 53 -0.15 1.66 1.63
C THR A 53 0.16 1.45 0.15
N TYR A 54 1.06 0.52 -0.16
CA TYR A 54 1.47 0.23 -1.52
C TYR A 54 1.41 -1.26 -1.81
N VAL A 55 1.01 -1.62 -3.02
CA VAL A 55 1.24 -2.96 -3.58
C VAL A 55 2.51 -2.90 -4.39
N THR A 56 3.55 -3.60 -3.92
CA THR A 56 4.83 -3.70 -4.62
C THR A 56 4.93 -5.07 -5.29
N GLY A 57 5.05 -5.07 -6.62
CA GLY A 57 5.29 -6.26 -7.43
C GLY A 57 6.68 -6.25 -8.04
N ARG A 58 7.29 -7.43 -8.18
CA ARG A 58 8.54 -7.60 -8.92
C ARG A 58 8.38 -8.73 -9.93
N ILE A 59 8.52 -8.40 -11.21
CA ILE A 59 8.44 -9.36 -12.30
C ILE A 59 9.87 -9.78 -12.67
N PHE A 60 10.11 -11.09 -12.59
CA PHE A 60 11.33 -11.76 -13.01
C PHE A 60 11.03 -12.67 -14.19
N GLY A 61 11.97 -12.76 -15.12
CA GLY A 61 11.90 -13.69 -16.24
C GLY A 61 13.19 -13.69 -17.05
N ASP A 62 13.10 -14.12 -18.30
CA ASP A 62 14.26 -14.33 -19.17
C ASP A 62 14.69 -13.07 -19.92
N PHE A 63 14.03 -11.93 -19.69
CA PHE A 63 14.34 -10.70 -20.40
C PHE A 63 15.72 -10.18 -19.99
N LYS A 64 16.60 -10.04 -20.98
CA LYS A 64 17.98 -9.62 -20.82
C LYS A 64 18.31 -8.47 -21.76
N ILE A 65 18.97 -7.45 -21.23
CA ILE A 65 19.58 -6.38 -22.04
C ILE A 65 21.09 -6.53 -21.90
N ASN A 66 21.79 -6.72 -23.02
CA ASN A 66 23.24 -6.93 -23.06
C ASN A 66 23.73 -8.07 -22.14
N GLY A 67 22.95 -9.16 -22.04
CA GLY A 67 23.27 -10.32 -21.21
C GLY A 67 22.93 -10.17 -19.72
N VAL A 68 22.48 -8.99 -19.27
CA VAL A 68 22.07 -8.73 -17.89
C VAL A 68 20.56 -8.93 -17.75
N SER A 69 20.15 -9.82 -16.84
CA SER A 69 18.73 -10.04 -16.51
C SER A 69 18.11 -8.75 -15.98
N GLN A 70 16.96 -8.40 -16.54
CA GLN A 70 16.20 -7.24 -16.13
C GLN A 70 15.07 -7.66 -15.19
N MET A 71 14.74 -6.79 -14.25
CA MET A 71 13.59 -6.94 -13.36
C MET A 71 12.70 -5.73 -13.54
N ARG A 72 11.39 -5.94 -13.64
CA ARG A 72 10.41 -4.85 -13.59
C ARG A 72 9.89 -4.74 -12.17
N THR A 73 10.09 -3.58 -11.55
CA THR A 73 9.46 -3.24 -10.27
C THR A 73 8.20 -2.45 -10.55
N ILE A 74 7.14 -2.77 -9.83
CA ILE A 74 5.84 -2.11 -9.84
C ILE A 74 5.58 -1.67 -8.41
N GLU A 75 5.15 -0.45 -8.23
CA GLU A 75 4.74 0.09 -6.94
C GLU A 75 3.51 0.96 -7.17
N GLU A 76 2.36 0.51 -6.68
CA GLU A 76 1.09 1.19 -6.83
C GLU A 76 0.54 1.54 -5.45
N GLU A 77 0.15 2.80 -5.26
CA GLU A 77 -0.51 3.25 -4.03
C GLU A 77 -1.92 2.67 -3.96
N VAL A 78 -2.27 2.05 -2.83
CA VAL A 78 -3.58 1.46 -2.60
C VAL A 78 -4.15 1.89 -1.25
N ASP A 79 -5.47 1.92 -1.15
CA ASP A 79 -6.19 2.15 0.10
C ASP A 79 -7.26 1.07 0.26
N PHE A 80 -6.80 -0.17 0.49
CA PHE A 80 -7.71 -1.30 0.65
C PHE A 80 -8.36 -1.28 2.02
N SER A 81 -9.69 -1.44 2.04
CA SER A 81 -10.46 -1.44 3.27
C SER A 81 -11.66 -2.37 3.17
N PRO A 82 -12.01 -3.10 4.24
CA PRO A 82 -13.23 -3.91 4.27
C PRO A 82 -14.52 -3.10 4.13
N ARG A 83 -14.44 -1.77 4.34
CA ARG A 83 -15.57 -0.83 4.21
C ARG A 83 -15.68 -0.21 2.83
N LEU A 84 -14.75 -0.48 1.93
CA LEU A 84 -14.69 0.10 0.59
C LEU A 84 -14.82 -1.00 -0.48
N ASN A 85 -15.22 -0.61 -1.68
CA ASN A 85 -15.16 -1.47 -2.86
C ASN A 85 -13.74 -1.41 -3.42
N ASN A 86 -12.91 -2.36 -3.00
CA ASN A 86 -11.51 -2.43 -3.43
C ASN A 86 -11.42 -2.91 -4.88
N SER A 87 -10.65 -2.21 -5.70
CA SER A 87 -10.29 -2.62 -7.05
C SER A 87 -8.86 -2.21 -7.35
N LEU A 88 -8.13 -3.06 -8.05
CA LEU A 88 -6.79 -2.77 -8.55
C LEU A 88 -6.68 -3.38 -9.93
N LYS A 89 -6.18 -2.61 -10.89
CA LYS A 89 -5.80 -3.11 -12.21
C LYS A 89 -4.54 -2.38 -12.65
N ILE A 90 -3.46 -3.12 -12.83
CA ILE A 90 -2.17 -2.61 -13.28
C ILE A 90 -1.84 -3.30 -14.59
N GLU A 91 -1.74 -2.53 -15.66
CA GLU A 91 -1.30 -3.00 -16.97
C GLU A 91 0.16 -2.59 -17.15
N THR A 92 1.03 -3.56 -17.45
CA THR A 92 2.46 -3.34 -17.61
C THR A 92 3.05 -4.26 -18.67
N ASP A 93 4.30 -4.02 -19.03
CA ASP A 93 5.04 -4.82 -20.00
C ASP A 93 6.35 -5.34 -19.37
N TYR A 94 6.70 -6.57 -19.72
CA TYR A 94 7.99 -7.16 -19.40
C TYR A 94 8.60 -7.81 -20.65
N GLY A 95 9.62 -7.17 -21.22
CA GLY A 95 10.30 -7.70 -22.41
C GLY A 95 9.40 -7.81 -23.64
N GLY A 96 8.39 -6.94 -23.77
CA GLY A 96 7.40 -6.98 -24.86
C GLY A 96 6.24 -7.95 -24.64
N GLN A 97 6.18 -8.62 -23.48
CA GLN A 97 5.02 -9.38 -23.05
C GLN A 97 4.15 -8.52 -22.13
N ASP A 98 2.88 -8.38 -22.49
CA ASP A 98 1.89 -7.68 -21.66
C ASP A 98 1.58 -8.51 -20.41
N VAL A 99 1.59 -7.83 -19.26
CA VAL A 99 1.31 -8.39 -17.94
C VAL A 99 0.22 -7.52 -17.30
N THR A 100 -0.87 -8.16 -16.88
CA THR A 100 -1.95 -7.49 -16.16
C THR A 100 -2.05 -8.07 -14.76
N ILE A 101 -2.04 -7.21 -13.75
CA ILE A 101 -2.19 -7.57 -12.34
C ILE A 101 -3.52 -6.97 -11.87
N GLU A 102 -4.42 -7.84 -11.41
CA GLU A 102 -5.75 -7.45 -10.95
C GLU A 102 -6.03 -7.97 -9.54
N LEU A 103 -6.73 -7.16 -8.75
CA LEU A 103 -7.28 -7.61 -7.48
C LEU A 103 -8.54 -8.43 -7.74
N GLU A 104 -8.47 -9.74 -7.49
CA GLU A 104 -9.63 -10.63 -7.59
C GLU A 104 -10.57 -10.46 -6.39
N LYS A 105 -10.03 -10.53 -5.16
CA LYS A 105 -10.81 -10.42 -3.93
C LYS A 105 -9.99 -9.87 -2.77
N PHE A 106 -10.59 -8.97 -2.00
CA PHE A 106 -10.06 -8.54 -0.70
C PHE A 106 -10.76 -9.32 0.43
N ILE A 107 -9.98 -9.92 1.34
CA ILE A 107 -10.47 -10.67 2.49
C ILE A 107 -9.94 -10.01 3.76
N GLU A 108 -10.84 -9.54 4.61
CA GLU A 108 -10.48 -8.98 5.92
C GLU A 108 -10.04 -10.09 6.87
N GLY A 109 -8.90 -9.90 7.54
CA GLY A 109 -8.41 -10.87 8.53
C GLY A 109 -8.15 -12.25 7.94
N ALA A 110 -7.62 -12.32 6.72
CA ALA A 110 -7.33 -13.58 6.05
C ALA A 110 -6.41 -14.47 6.91
N GLU A 111 -6.83 -15.71 7.11
CA GLU A 111 -6.07 -16.78 7.74
C GLU A 111 -6.03 -17.97 6.78
N GLU A 112 -4.91 -18.70 6.74
CA GLU A 112 -4.83 -19.94 5.99
C GLU A 112 -5.60 -21.04 6.72
N ASP A 113 -6.49 -21.74 6.01
CA ASP A 113 -7.20 -22.90 6.54
C ASP A 113 -7.28 -24.01 5.48
N ILE A 114 -7.54 -25.24 5.94
CA ILE A 114 -7.67 -26.40 5.06
C ILE A 114 -9.12 -26.53 4.61
N ILE A 115 -9.31 -26.70 3.31
CA ILE A 115 -10.60 -27.01 2.70
C ILE A 115 -10.66 -28.51 2.33
N PRO A 116 -11.81 -29.19 2.50
CA PRO A 116 -11.96 -30.57 2.08
C PRO A 116 -11.80 -30.72 0.56
N ASP A 117 -10.95 -31.65 0.13
CA ASP A 117 -10.74 -32.03 -1.27
C ASP A 117 -10.56 -33.55 -1.37
N GLU A 118 -11.30 -34.19 -2.28
CA GLU A 118 -11.24 -35.64 -2.52
C GLU A 118 -9.88 -36.10 -3.05
N ASN A 119 -9.13 -35.21 -3.73
CA ASN A 119 -7.79 -35.48 -4.25
C ASN A 119 -6.69 -34.76 -3.46
N GLY A 120 -7.06 -34.15 -2.33
CA GLY A 120 -6.15 -33.37 -1.50
C GLY A 120 -5.18 -34.22 -0.69
N GLU A 121 -4.20 -33.55 -0.09
CA GLU A 121 -3.30 -34.18 0.86
C GLU A 121 -3.93 -34.25 2.24
N SER A 122 -3.57 -35.27 3.03
CA SER A 122 -4.08 -35.43 4.38
C SER A 122 -3.36 -34.50 5.34
N TYR A 123 -4.14 -33.77 6.13
CA TYR A 123 -3.67 -32.86 7.17
C TYR A 123 -4.34 -33.15 8.52
N LEU A 124 -3.59 -33.00 9.61
CA LEU A 124 -4.11 -32.92 10.96
C LEU A 124 -4.17 -31.45 11.38
N LYS A 125 -5.37 -30.95 11.66
CA LYS A 125 -5.60 -29.64 12.28
C LYS A 125 -5.65 -29.81 13.80
N LEU A 126 -4.74 -29.17 14.52
CA LEU A 126 -4.76 -29.09 15.98
C LEU A 126 -5.09 -27.65 16.39
N VAL A 127 -6.05 -27.49 17.29
CA VAL A 127 -6.46 -26.17 17.79
C VAL A 127 -6.04 -26.05 19.24
N GLU A 128 -5.18 -25.06 19.53
CA GLU A 128 -4.69 -24.76 20.87
C GLU A 128 -5.39 -23.51 21.41
N ALA A 129 -5.92 -23.57 22.64
CA ALA A 129 -6.49 -22.39 23.30
C ALA A 129 -5.37 -21.60 24.00
N GLY A 130 -5.01 -20.43 23.46
CA GLY A 130 -4.03 -19.51 24.04
C GLY A 130 -4.67 -18.27 24.67
N THR A 131 -3.85 -17.47 25.37
CA THR A 131 -4.28 -16.22 26.03
C THR A 131 -4.81 -15.17 25.03
N ASN A 132 -4.40 -15.24 23.76
CA ASN A 132 -4.82 -14.33 22.69
C ASN A 132 -5.86 -14.94 21.73
N GLY A 133 -6.46 -16.08 22.10
CA GLY A 133 -7.45 -16.79 21.28
C GLY A 133 -6.96 -18.15 20.79
N PRO A 134 -7.73 -18.82 19.93
CA PRO A 134 -7.36 -20.10 19.34
C PRO A 134 -6.18 -19.94 18.37
N HIS A 135 -5.21 -20.84 18.45
CA HIS A 135 -4.13 -20.97 17.48
C HIS A 135 -4.33 -22.28 16.68
N ASN A 136 -4.41 -22.15 15.36
CA ASN A 136 -4.53 -23.29 14.45
C ASN A 136 -3.14 -23.79 14.04
N HIS A 137 -2.87 -25.07 14.26
CA HIS A 137 -1.67 -25.76 13.79
C HIS A 137 -2.06 -26.78 12.74
N PHE A 138 -1.33 -26.82 11.62
CA PHE A 138 -1.59 -27.72 10.51
C PHE A 138 -0.38 -28.64 10.25
N LEU A 139 -0.61 -29.95 10.28
CA LEU A 139 0.43 -30.95 10.05
C LEU A 139 0.08 -31.81 8.84
N LYS A 140 0.87 -31.71 7.78
CA LYS A 140 0.76 -32.60 6.62
C LYS A 140 1.26 -34.00 6.98
N VAL A 141 0.61 -35.03 6.46
CA VAL A 141 1.04 -36.43 6.63
C VAL A 141 2.51 -36.60 6.19
N GLY A 142 3.34 -37.13 7.10
CA GLY A 142 4.78 -37.35 6.88
C GLY A 142 5.68 -36.18 7.28
N GLN A 143 5.12 -35.02 7.63
CA GLN A 143 5.88 -33.88 8.13
C GLN A 143 6.09 -34.01 9.65
N VAL A 144 7.32 -33.78 10.11
CA VAL A 144 7.62 -33.60 11.54
C VAL A 144 7.73 -32.11 11.78
N ALA A 145 6.84 -31.56 12.61
CA ALA A 145 6.95 -30.20 13.11
C ALA A 145 7.26 -30.25 14.60
N ASN A 146 8.17 -29.39 15.04
CA ASN A 146 8.34 -29.09 16.46
C ASN A 146 7.43 -27.91 16.79
N ILE A 147 6.59 -28.11 17.80
CA ILE A 147 5.67 -27.12 18.37
C ILE A 147 6.28 -26.66 19.70
#